data_AF-A0A3R9JWM2-F1
#
_entry.id   AF-A0A3R9JWM2-F1
#
_cell.length_a   1.000
_cell.length_b   1.000
_cell.length_c   1.000
_cell.angle_alpha   90.00
_cell.angle_beta   90.00
_cell.angle_gamma   90.00
#
_symmetry.space_group_name_H-M   'P 1'
#
loop_
_entity.id
_entity.type
_entity.pdbx_description
1 polymer ?
#
loop_
_entity_poly.entity_id
_entity_poly.type
_entity_poly.pdbx_seq_one_letter_code
_entity_poly.pdbx_strand_id
1 'polypeptide(L)'
;MLKNYLYSTLNKTNKRLVTQLAINCLIVSIDNEEFQNCSFLIKEVKKLLNNELNYYEQTFFLYTCGYFEFKCNPANGIEKMKQALQVFEILGEHNIKAQYQEHYDKYINQ
;
A
#
# COMPACT_ATOMS: atom_id res chain seq x y z
N MET A 1 2.33 -25.06 13.27
CA MET A 1 2.51 -24.50 11.90
C MET A 1 3.99 -24.25 11.68
N LEU A 2 4.58 -24.79 10.61
CA LEU A 2 5.85 -24.26 10.09
C LEU A 2 5.69 -22.73 9.96
N LYS A 3 6.63 -21.96 10.50
CA LYS A 3 6.57 -20.50 10.36
C LYS A 3 6.66 -20.18 8.87
N ASN A 4 5.53 -19.94 8.22
CA ASN A 4 5.43 -19.52 6.80
C ASN A 4 6.35 -18.33 6.49
N TYR A 5 6.73 -17.58 7.53
CA TYR A 5 7.77 -16.57 7.52
C TYR A 5 9.08 -17.03 6.86
N LEU A 6 9.51 -18.29 7.00
CA LEU A 6 10.77 -18.78 6.45
C LEU A 6 10.79 -18.72 4.91
N TYR A 7 9.69 -19.07 4.25
CA TYR A 7 9.64 -19.16 2.79
C TYR A 7 9.70 -17.79 2.10
N SER A 8 9.08 -16.77 2.71
CA SER A 8 9.11 -15.40 2.19
C SER A 8 10.34 -14.61 2.65
N THR A 9 10.87 -14.82 3.86
CA THR A 9 12.00 -14.01 4.35
C THR A 9 13.37 -14.42 3.83
N LEU A 10 13.57 -15.69 3.47
CA LEU A 10 14.86 -16.18 2.96
C LEU A 10 15.08 -15.84 1.48
N ASN A 11 14.00 -15.62 0.72
CA ASN A 11 14.06 -15.31 -0.70
C ASN A 11 13.45 -13.94 -0.98
N LYS A 12 14.29 -12.98 -1.40
CA LYS A 12 13.90 -11.59 -1.69
C LYS A 12 12.77 -11.49 -2.72
N THR A 13 12.79 -12.34 -3.76
CA THR A 13 11.75 -12.36 -4.79
C THR A 13 10.41 -12.80 -4.21
N ASN A 14 10.39 -13.89 -3.43
CA ASN A 14 9.17 -14.36 -2.77
C ASN A 14 8.64 -13.33 -1.77
N LYS A 15 9.55 -12.69 -1.01
CA LYS A 15 9.18 -11.60 -0.09
C LYS A 15 8.48 -10.45 -0.82
N ARG A 16 9.02 -10.05 -1.97
CA ARG A 16 8.46 -8.98 -2.80
C ARG A 16 7.08 -9.34 -3.32
N LEU A 17 6.91 -10.54 -3.86
CA LEU A 17 5.61 -11.03 -4.34
C LEU A 17 4.57 -11.09 -3.23
N VAL A 18 4.94 -11.60 -2.05
CA VAL A 18 4.03 -11.64 -0.89
C VAL A 18 3.68 -10.22 -0.42
N THR A 19 4.63 -9.28 -0.44
CA THR A 19 4.37 -7.88 -0.11
C THR A 19 3.36 -7.25 -1.08
N GLN A 20 3.55 -7.42 -2.39
CA GLN A 20 2.63 -6.90 -3.41
C GLN A 20 1.23 -7.50 -3.25
N LEU A 21 1.14 -8.82 -3.04
CA LEU A 21 -0.14 -9.49 -2.81
C LEU A 21 -0.83 -8.99 -1.54
N ALA A 22 -0.08 -8.79 -0.45
CA ALA A 22 -0.62 -8.26 0.80
C ALA A 22 -1.12 -6.82 0.67
N ILE A 23 -0.46 -5.97 -0.12
CA ILE A 23 -0.93 -4.62 -0.44
C ILE A 23 -2.22 -4.69 -1.28
N ASN A 24 -2.28 -5.54 -2.29
CA ASN A 24 -3.50 -5.73 -3.08
C ASN A 24 -4.67 -6.22 -2.23
N CYS A 25 -4.42 -7.15 -1.31
CA CYS A 25 -5.41 -7.62 -0.34
C CYS A 25 -5.86 -6.50 0.60
N LEU A 26 -4.94 -5.61 1.01
CA LEU A 26 -5.26 -4.44 1.81
C LEU A 26 -6.19 -3.49 1.07
N ILE A 27 -5.93 -3.18 -0.21
CA ILE A 27 -6.81 -2.31 -1.03
C ILE A 27 -8.24 -2.88 -1.06
N VAL A 28 -8.39 -4.16 -1.41
CA VAL A 28 -9.70 -4.83 -1.44
C VAL A 28 -10.37 -4.85 -0.06
N SER A 29 -9.59 -4.99 1.02
CA SER A 29 -10.11 -4.94 2.39
C SER A 29 -10.61 -3.53 2.74
N ILE A 30 -9.95 -2.47 2.26
CA ILE A 30 -10.39 -1.09 2.45
C ILE A 30 -11.68 -0.83 1.68
N ASP A 31 -11.76 -1.29 0.43
CA ASP A 31 -12.94 -1.13 -0.41
C ASP A 31 -14.18 -1.82 0.18
N ASN A 32 -13.99 -2.96 0.86
CA ASN A 32 -15.04 -3.69 1.56
C ASN A 32 -15.25 -3.23 3.02
N GLU A 33 -14.57 -2.18 3.48
CA GLU A 33 -14.66 -1.65 4.86
C GLU A 33 -14.30 -2.65 5.97
N GLU A 34 -13.49 -3.66 5.66
CA GLU A 34 -13.01 -4.68 6.59
C GLU A 34 -11.83 -4.16 7.43
N PHE A 35 -12.09 -3.18 8.31
CA PHE A 35 -11.04 -2.41 8.98
C PHE A 35 -10.15 -3.22 9.93
N GLN A 36 -10.65 -4.33 10.50
CA GLN A 36 -9.84 -5.25 11.30
C GLN A 36 -8.76 -5.93 10.43
N ASN A 37 -9.16 -6.39 9.24
CA ASN A 37 -8.24 -6.99 8.27
C ASN A 37 -7.23 -5.95 7.78
N CYS A 38 -7.68 -4.71 7.52
CA CYS A 38 -6.80 -3.62 7.14
C CYS A 38 -5.70 -3.37 8.18
N SER A 39 -6.10 -3.27 9.46
CA SER A 39 -5.17 -3.04 10.58
C SER A 39 -4.14 -4.16 10.70
N PHE A 40 -4.58 -5.41 10.52
CA PHE A 40 -3.69 -6.57 10.51
C PHE A 40 -2.71 -6.53 9.33
N LEU A 41 -3.21 -6.32 8.11
CA LEU A 41 -2.40 -6.28 6.90
C LEU A 41 -1.39 -5.13 6.91
N ILE A 42 -1.76 -3.95 7.38
CA ILE A 42 -0.83 -2.81 7.55
C ILE A 42 0.34 -3.20 8.46
N LYS A 43 0.07 -3.91 9.57
CA LYS A 43 1.12 -4.35 10.48
C LYS A 43 2.04 -5.39 9.82
N GLU A 44 1.51 -6.33 9.07
CA GLU A 44 2.31 -7.35 8.40
C GLU A 44 3.11 -6.79 7.22
N VAL A 45 2.53 -5.92 6.39
CA VAL A 45 3.24 -5.26 5.28
C VAL A 45 4.39 -4.40 5.80
N LYS A 46 4.21 -3.67 6.92
CA LYS A 46 5.31 -2.94 7.57
C LYS A 46 6.48 -3.84 7.93
N LYS A 47 6.22 -5.04 8.45
CA LYS A 47 7.30 -6.00 8.77
C LYS A 47 7.98 -6.55 7.52
N LEU A 48 7.25 -6.75 6.43
CA LEU A 48 7.80 -7.21 5.16
C LEU A 48 8.69 -6.13 4.51
N LEU A 49 8.29 -4.87 4.59
CA LEU A 49 9.06 -3.74 4.05
C LEU A 49 10.26 -3.34 4.92
N ASN A 50 10.28 -3.74 6.20
CA ASN A 50 11.36 -3.39 7.10
C ASN A 50 12.72 -3.90 6.59
N ASN A 51 13.72 -3.02 6.58
CA ASN A 51 15.08 -3.25 6.06
C ASN A 51 15.17 -3.67 4.58
N GLU A 52 14.14 -3.38 3.77
CA GLU A 52 14.16 -3.62 2.31
C GLU A 52 14.24 -2.30 1.54
N LEU A 53 15.03 -2.27 0.46
CA LEU A 53 15.12 -1.12 -0.47
C LEU A 53 14.01 -1.16 -1.55
N ASN A 54 12.83 -1.65 -1.18
CA ASN A 54 11.69 -1.83 -2.07
C ASN A 54 10.89 -0.53 -2.18
N TYR A 55 11.50 0.52 -2.75
CA TYR A 55 10.88 1.86 -2.83
C TYR A 55 9.56 1.86 -3.58
N TYR A 56 9.43 1.00 -4.60
CA TYR A 56 8.18 0.84 -5.33
C TYR A 56 7.05 0.39 -4.39
N GLU A 57 7.22 -0.74 -3.69
CA GLU A 57 6.21 -1.26 -2.77
C GLU A 57 5.96 -0.31 -1.58
N GLN A 58 6.98 0.43 -1.12
CA GLN A 58 6.82 1.45 -0.09
C GLN A 58 5.91 2.60 -0.55
N THR A 59 6.05 3.08 -1.79
CA THR A 59 5.20 4.14 -2.34
C THR A 59 3.75 3.68 -2.49
N PHE A 60 3.53 2.48 -3.01
CA PHE A 60 2.19 1.87 -3.09
C PHE A 60 1.57 1.69 -1.71
N PHE A 61 2.35 1.22 -0.73
CA PHE A 61 1.90 1.07 0.64
C PHE A 61 1.59 2.41 1.31
N LEU A 62 2.36 3.47 1.02
CA LEU A 62 2.10 4.82 1.52
C LEU A 62 0.76 5.34 1.01
N TYR A 63 0.49 5.22 -0.30
CA TYR A 63 -0.82 5.59 -0.87
C TYR A 63 -1.95 4.80 -0.20
N THR A 64 -1.79 3.48 -0.08
CA THR A 64 -2.81 2.60 0.47
C THR A 64 -3.10 2.90 1.96
N CYS A 65 -2.07 3.24 2.75
CA CYS A 65 -2.26 3.70 4.12
C CYS A 65 -3.04 5.03 4.16
N GLY A 66 -2.73 5.96 3.25
CA GLY A 66 -3.48 7.20 3.12
C GLY A 66 -4.95 6.96 2.76
N TYR A 67 -5.22 6.02 1.85
CA TYR A 67 -6.58 5.64 1.49
C TYR A 67 -7.36 5.04 2.67
N PHE A 68 -6.75 4.13 3.43
CA PHE A 68 -7.34 3.59 4.66
C PHE A 68 -7.64 4.69 5.68
N GLU A 69 -6.69 5.59 5.93
CA GLU A 69 -6.86 6.70 6.88
C GLU A 69 -8.00 7.63 6.46
N PHE A 70 -8.11 7.95 5.17
CA PHE A 70 -9.22 8.73 4.62
C PHE A 70 -10.56 8.03 4.81
N LYS A 71 -10.64 6.72 4.56
CA LYS A 71 -11.86 5.93 4.77
C LYS A 71 -12.29 5.87 6.23
N CYS A 72 -11.34 5.85 7.17
CA CYS A 72 -11.67 5.92 8.60
C CYS A 72 -12.05 7.34 9.05
N ASN A 73 -11.38 8.37 8.52
CA ASN A 73 -11.68 9.77 8.79
C ASN A 73 -11.26 10.63 7.58
N PRO A 74 -12.21 11.25 6.85
CA PRO A 74 -11.91 12.02 5.64
C PRO A 74 -10.93 13.19 5.83
N ALA A 75 -10.74 13.68 7.07
CA ALA A 75 -9.76 14.72 7.37
C ALA A 75 -8.30 14.21 7.34
N ASN A 76 -8.10 12.89 7.33
CA ASN A 76 -6.79 12.23 7.40
C ASN A 76 -6.42 11.55 6.08
N GLY A 77 -5.15 11.16 5.93
CA GLY A 77 -4.70 10.29 4.84
C GLY A 77 -4.46 10.97 3.48
N ILE A 78 -5.15 12.08 3.19
CA ILE A 78 -5.02 12.85 1.93
C ILE A 78 -3.56 13.20 1.62
N GLU A 79 -2.83 13.73 2.60
CA GLU A 79 -1.42 14.12 2.40
C GLU A 79 -0.54 12.92 2.07
N LYS A 80 -0.79 11.73 2.66
CA LYS A 80 -0.04 10.51 2.31
C LYS A 80 -0.30 10.08 0.87
N MET A 81 -1.55 10.15 0.42
CA MET A 81 -1.91 9.83 -0.97
C MET A 81 -1.23 10.79 -1.95
N LYS A 82 -1.25 12.11 -1.67
CA LYS A 82 -0.57 13.11 -2.50
C LYS A 82 0.95 12.91 -2.53
N GLN A 83 1.57 12.63 -1.38
CA GLN A 83 3.00 12.33 -1.31
C GLN A 83 3.36 11.11 -2.18
N ALA A 84 2.57 10.04 -2.13
CA ALA A 84 2.81 8.87 -2.97
C ALA A 84 2.68 9.20 -4.47
N LEU A 85 1.67 9.97 -4.88
CA LEU A 85 1.53 10.45 -6.25
C LEU A 85 2.72 11.31 -6.71
N GLN A 86 3.24 12.16 -5.81
CA GLN A 86 4.44 12.95 -6.07
C GLN A 86 5.67 12.07 -6.27
N VAL A 87 5.82 11.00 -5.48
CA VAL A 87 6.93 10.05 -5.66
C VAL A 87 6.85 9.35 -7.02
N PHE A 88 5.66 8.93 -7.47
CA PHE A 88 5.51 8.36 -8.82
C PHE A 88 5.90 9.36 -9.92
N GLU A 89 5.56 10.64 -9.76
CA GLU A 89 5.97 11.69 -10.70
C GLU A 89 7.50 11.85 -10.73
N ILE A 90 8.15 11.94 -9.57
CA ILE A 90 9.61 12.11 -9.46
C ILE A 90 10.36 10.93 -10.11
N LEU A 91 9.81 9.72 -9.98
CA LEU A 91 10.39 8.51 -10.57
C LEU A 91 10.07 8.33 -12.06
N GLY A 92 9.26 9.21 -12.66
CA GLY A 92 8.84 9.11 -14.06
C GLY A 92 7.85 7.98 -14.34
N GLU A 93 7.18 7.45 -13.31
CA GLU A 93 6.23 6.34 -13.39
C GLU A 93 4.83 6.84 -13.82
N HIS A 94 4.77 7.51 -14.98
CA HIS A 94 3.57 8.25 -15.42
C HIS A 94 2.32 7.38 -15.57
N ASN A 95 2.46 6.12 -16.03
CA ASN A 95 1.33 5.20 -16.17
C ASN A 95 0.72 4.84 -14.82
N ILE A 96 1.56 4.54 -13.83
CA ILE A 96 1.12 4.19 -12.47
C ILE A 96 0.50 5.42 -11.81
N LYS A 97 1.17 6.57 -11.93
CA LYS A 97 0.62 7.83 -11.43
C LYS A 97 -0.77 8.08 -12.00
N ALA A 98 -0.96 7.94 -13.32
CA ALA A 98 -2.26 8.19 -13.95
C ALA A 98 -3.37 7.31 -13.37
N GLN A 99 -3.11 6.00 -13.18
CA GLN A 99 -4.07 5.07 -12.58
C GLN A 99 -4.43 5.45 -11.13
N TYR A 100 -3.43 5.79 -10.31
CA TYR A 100 -3.65 6.16 -8.92
C TYR A 100 -4.22 7.56 -8.75
N GLN A 101 -3.97 8.45 -9.71
CA GLN A 101 -4.59 9.77 -9.81
C GLN A 101 -6.07 9.64 -10.15
N GLU A 102 -6.43 8.80 -11.14
CA GLU A 102 -7.83 8.52 -11.47
C GLU A 102 -8.59 7.95 -10.26
N HIS A 103 -7.99 6.99 -9.55
CA HIS A 103 -8.55 6.49 -8.30
C HIS A 103 -8.70 7.61 -7.25
N TYR A 104 -7.68 8.44 -7.06
CA TYR A 104 -7.72 9.56 -6.11
C TYR A 104 -8.85 10.54 -6.47
N ASP A 105 -8.98 10.93 -7.73
CA ASP A 105 -9.97 11.89 -8.18
C ASP A 105 -11.40 11.35 -8.04
N LYS A 106 -11.60 10.06 -8.31
CA LYS A 106 -12.90 9.40 -8.20
C LYS A 106 -13.45 9.37 -6.76
N TYR A 107 -12.57 9.13 -5.77
CA TYR A 107 -12.99 8.85 -4.39
C TYR A 107 -12.68 9.97 -3.38
N ILE A 108 -11.78 10.91 -3.71
CA ILE A 108 -11.33 11.96 -2.77
C ILE A 108 -11.74 13.37 -3.21
N ASN A 109 -11.58 13.72 -4.49
CA ASN A 109 -11.81 15.09 -5.00
C ASN A 109 -13.28 15.38 -5.37
N GLN A 110 -14.26 14.75 -4.72
CA GLN A 110 -15.69 15.03 -4.95
C GLN A 110 -16.12 16.37 -4.36
#